data_AF-A0A5K1FMK6-F1
#
_entry.id   AF-A0A5K1FMK6-F1
#
_cell.length_a   1.000
_cell.length_b   1.000
_cell.length_c   1.000
_cell.angle_alpha   90.00
_cell.angle_beta   90.00
_cell.angle_gamma   90.00
#
_symmetry.space_group_name_H-M   'P 1'
#
loop_
_entity.id
_entity.type
_entity.pdbx_description
1 polymer ?
#
loop_
_entity_poly.entity_id
_entity_poly.type
_entity_poly.pdbx_seq_one_letter_code
_entity_poly.pdbx_strand_id
1 'polypeptide(L)' 'SLIPFIEHNDVNQALMSSNMQCQAVLLSQSKKCIVGTGLESQAALDSESSAIAEHKERSFIPMLKRSFYQ' A
#
# COMPACT_ATOMS: atom_id res chain seq x y z
N SER A 1 -6.98 7.24 3.03
CA SER A 1 -6.06 8.05 2.21
C SER A 1 -4.66 7.47 2.30
N LEU A 2 -3.95 7.29 1.17
CA LEU A 2 -2.57 6.80 1.13
C LEU A 2 -1.52 7.92 1.10
N ILE A 3 -1.95 9.18 1.16
CA ILE A 3 -1.05 10.34 1.19
C ILE A 3 -0.81 10.70 2.66
N PRO A 4 0.45 10.65 3.16
CA PRO A 4 0.75 11.06 4.53
C PRO A 4 0.55 12.57 4.69
N PHE A 5 0.13 13.00 5.88
CA PHE A 5 -0.04 14.42 6.24
C PHE A 5 -1.00 15.19 5.32
N ILE A 6 -1.98 14.50 4.74
CA ILE A 6 -2.94 15.09 3.79
C ILE A 6 -3.73 16.27 4.38
N GLU A 7 -3.89 16.30 5.69
CA GLU A 7 -4.53 17.39 6.44
C GLU A 7 -3.78 18.74 6.34
N HIS A 8 -2.50 18.72 5.96
CA HIS A 8 -1.68 19.92 5.77
C HIS A 8 -1.66 20.40 4.32
N ASN A 9 -2.25 19.63 3.39
CA ASN A 9 -2.27 19.94 1.97
C ASN A 9 -3.63 20.52 1.56
N ASP A 10 -3.63 21.41 0.57
CA ASP A 10 -4.88 21.88 -0.02
C ASP A 10 -5.48 20.81 -0.97
N VAL A 11 -6.73 21.05 -1.41
CA VAL A 11 -7.50 20.11 -2.23
C VAL A 11 -6.82 19.82 -3.57
N ASN A 12 -6.19 20.81 -4.19
CA ASN A 12 -5.56 20.63 -5.49
C ASN A 12 -4.28 19.80 -5.37
N GLN A 13 -3.49 20.07 -4.33
CA GLN A 13 -2.30 19.29 -4.01
C GLN A 13 -2.65 17.84 -3.66
N ALA A 14 -3.70 17.64 -2.85
CA ALA A 14 -4.23 16.32 -2.52
C ALA A 14 -4.70 15.56 -3.78
N LEU A 15 -5.44 16.24 -4.66
CA LEU A 15 -5.96 15.69 -5.91
C LEU A 15 -4.82 15.28 -6.85
N MET A 16 -3.86 16.18 -7.07
CA MET A 16 -2.69 15.90 -7.90
C MET A 16 -1.89 14.73 -7.36
N SER A 17 -1.65 14.69 -6.04
CA SER A 17 -0.92 13.60 -5.39
C SER A 17 -1.63 12.26 -5.56
N SER A 18 -2.97 12.24 -5.42
CA SER A 18 -3.77 11.03 -5.61
C SER A 18 -3.71 10.55 -7.07
N ASN A 19 -3.79 11.47 -8.04
CA ASN A 19 -3.70 11.12 -9.46
C ASN A 19 -2.32 10.58 -9.83
N MET A 20 -1.25 11.17 -9.29
CA MET A 20 0.11 10.70 -9.52
C MET A 20 0.34 9.30 -8.92
N GLN A 21 -0.25 8.97 -7.77
CA GLN A 21 -0.19 7.62 -7.20
C GLN A 21 -0.82 6.57 -8.12
N CYS A 22 -1.95 6.89 -8.76
CA CYS A 22 -2.61 5.98 -9.72
C CYS A 22 -1.82 5.78 -11.03
N GLN A 23 -0.90 6.68 -11.35
CA GLN A 23 -0.04 6.58 -12.54
C GLN A 23 1.29 5.87 -12.27
N ALA A 24 1.53 5.46 -11.01
CA ALA A 24 2.76 4.77 -10.65
C ALA A 24 2.88 3.42 -11.40
N VAL A 25 4.07 3.16 -11.92
CA VAL A 25 4.39 1.90 -12.60
C VAL A 25 5.00 0.89 -11.61
N LEU A 26 4.74 -0.39 -11.84
CA LEU A 26 5.35 -1.47 -11.05
C LEU A 26 6.85 -1.55 -11.30
N LEU A 27 7.62 -1.58 -10.21
CA LEU A 27 9.06 -1.79 -10.25
C LEU A 27 9.39 -3.28 -10.10
N SER A 28 10.52 -3.72 -10.67
CA SER A 28 11.00 -5.12 -10.52
C SER A 28 11.20 -5.53 -9.06
N GLN A 29 11.59 -4.58 -8.19
CA GLN A 29 11.66 -4.77 -6.74
C GLN A 29 10.99 -3.58 -6.05
N SER A 30 9.82 -3.80 -5.47
CA SER A 30 9.09 -2.78 -4.71
C SER A 30 9.65 -2.67 -3.29
N LYS A 31 9.81 -1.44 -2.80
CA LYS A 31 10.24 -1.12 -1.43
C LYS A 31 9.13 -0.39 -0.69
N LYS A 32 9.02 -0.62 0.61
CA LYS A 32 8.06 0.10 1.45
C LYS A 32 8.49 1.56 1.65
N CYS A 33 7.53 2.46 1.66
CA CYS A 33 7.74 3.85 2.08
C CYS A 33 8.22 3.90 3.54
N ILE A 34 9.20 4.77 3.82
CA ILE A 34 9.73 4.98 5.19
C ILE A 34 8.65 5.54 6.11
N VAL A 35 7.81 6.43 5.58
CA VAL A 35 6.64 6.99 6.25
C VAL A 35 5.40 6.60 5.46
N GLY A 36 4.40 6.06 6.14
CA GLY A 36 3.15 5.60 5.55
C GLY A 36 1.94 5.97 6.41
N THR A 37 0.74 5.73 5.88
CA THR A 37 -0.53 6.00 6.56
C THR A 37 -1.07 4.80 7.33
N GLY A 38 -0.51 3.61 7.12
CA GLY A 38 -0.96 2.36 7.72
C GLY A 38 -2.10 1.68 6.96
N LEU A 39 -2.67 2.34 5.94
CA LEU A 39 -3.73 1.81 5.09
C LEU A 39 -3.20 1.01 3.90
N GLU A 40 -1.89 0.97 3.68
CA GLU A 40 -1.26 0.34 2.52
C GLU A 40 -1.52 -1.17 2.47
N SER A 41 -1.50 -1.84 3.63
CA SER A 41 -1.74 -3.28 3.69
C SER A 41 -3.18 -3.64 3.34
N GLN A 42 -4.16 -2.85 3.80
CA GLN A 42 -5.56 -3.06 3.45
C GLN A 42 -5.78 -2.75 1.96
N ALA A 43 -5.26 -1.62 1.47
CA ALA A 43 -5.36 -1.24 0.06
C ALA A 43 -4.72 -2.28 -0.88
N ALA A 44 -3.61 -2.91 -0.48
CA ALA A 44 -2.97 -3.97 -1.27
C ALA A 44 -3.78 -5.28 -1.29
N LEU A 45 -4.48 -5.61 -0.19
CA LEU A 45 -5.39 -6.77 -0.14
C LEU A 45 -6.64 -6.52 -0.99
N ASP A 46 -7.21 -5.32 -0.88
CA ASP A 46 -8.40 -4.91 -1.63
C ASP A 46 -8.12 -4.74 -3.14
N SER A 47 -6.87 -4.51 -3.52
CA SER A 47 -6.47 -4.29 -4.91
C SER A 47 -6.59 -5.53 -5.81
N GLU A 48 -6.93 -6.72 -5.27
CA GLU A 48 -6.97 -8.02 -5.98
C GLU A 48 -5.66 -8.39 -6.73
N SER A 49 -4.63 -7.56 -6.63
CA SER A 49 -3.32 -7.73 -7.25
C SER A 49 -2.40 -8.64 -6.45
N SER A 50 -2.78 -8.95 -5.20
CA SER A 50 -2.07 -9.87 -4.33
C SER A 50 -2.65 -11.28 -4.45
N ALA A 51 -1.81 -12.29 -4.66
CA ALA A 51 -2.23 -13.68 -4.56
C ALA A 51 -2.58 -14.00 -3.10
N ILE A 52 -3.88 -14.05 -2.80
CA ILE A 52 -4.39 -14.42 -1.48
C ILE A 52 -4.36 -15.95 -1.39
N ALA A 53 -3.67 -16.49 -0.39
CA ALA A 53 -3.69 -17.93 -0.14
C ALA A 53 -5.03 -18.33 0.49
N GLU A 54 -5.91 -18.96 -0.28
CA GLU A 54 -7.16 -19.55 0.20
C GLU A 54 -6.90 -20.87 0.93
N HIS A 55 -6.27 -20.84 2.11
CA HIS A 55 -6.32 -21.99 3.01
C HIS A 55 -6.66 -21.58 4.44
N LYS A 56 -7.87 -21.96 4.81
CA LYS A 56 -8.52 -21.75 6.11
C LYS A 56 -7.90 -22.67 7.15
N GLU A 57 -6.86 -22.21 7.85
CA GLU A 57 -6.68 -22.38 9.29
C GLU A 57 -5.31 -21.83 9.76
N ARG A 58 -5.35 -21.12 10.88
CA ARG A 58 -4.24 -20.49 11.63
C ARG A 58 -3.56 -19.28 11.00
N SER A 59 -4.03 -18.11 11.44
CA SER A 59 -3.22 -16.92 11.76
C SER A 59 -2.01 -16.73 10.84
N PHE A 60 -2.26 -16.69 9.53
CA PHE A 60 -1.22 -16.52 8.55
C PHE A 60 -1.11 -15.03 8.27
N ILE A 61 -0.18 -14.40 8.98
CA ILE A 61 0.30 -13.06 8.62
C ILE A 61 0.62 -13.10 7.12
N PRO A 62 0.07 -12.20 6.29
CA PRO A 62 0.26 -12.26 4.84
C PRO A 62 1.74 -12.36 4.52
N MET A 63 2.09 -13.22 3.57
CA MET A 63 3.46 -13.56 3.14
C MET A 63 4.32 -12.35 2.75
N LEU A 64 3.73 -11.16 2.63
CA LEU A 64 4.41 -9.87 2.56
C LEU A 64 5.15 -9.49 3.86
N LYS A 65 4.73 -9.89 5.06
CA LYS A 65 5.49 -9.54 6.28
C LYS A 65 6.86 -10.22 6.37
N ARG A 66 7.07 -11.36 5.70
CA ARG A 66 8.33 -12.11 5.80
C ARG A 66 9.44 -11.58 4.89
N SER A 67 9.09 -10.85 3.82
CA SER A 67 10.08 -10.19 2.95
C SER A 67 10.31 -8.71 3.26
N PHE A 68 9.56 -8.14 4.21
CA PHE A 68 9.61 -6.71 4.58
C PHE A 68 10.15 -6.45 6.00
N TYR A 69 10.51 -7.48 6.78
CA TYR A 69 11.27 -7.39 8.02
C TYR A 69 12.63 -8.07 7.85
N GLN A 70 13.47 -7.51 6.99
CA GLN A 70 14.93 -7.64 6.96
C GLN A 70 15.47 -6.28 6.50
#